data_AF-A0AA87B781-F1
#
_entry.id   AF-A0AA87B781-F1
#
_cell.length_a   1.000
_cell.length_b   1.000
_cell.length_c   1.000
_cell.angle_alpha   90.00
_cell.angle_beta   90.00
_cell.angle_gamma   90.00
#
_symmetry.space_group_name_H-M   'P 1'
#
loop_
_entity.id
_entity.type
_entity.pdbx_description
1 polymer ?
#
loop_
_entity_poly.entity_id
_entity_poly.type
_entity_poly.pdbx_seq_one_letter_code
_entity_poly.pdbx_strand_id
1 'polypeptide(L)'
;MVTGGLVTKFEVQQNTLSRVPNTKPPFTVGQLKKAIPPHCFERSLLSSFYYVVCDLSMAFILYVATTYFYLLSHPFSLIAWPIYWVLQGCILTGVWVIAHECGHHAFSKYQWVDDIVGLTLHSALLVPYFSWKISHRRHHSNTGSLERDEVFVPKSKSTVAWYHKCLNNPIGRAVSLLITLTLGWPLYLAINVSGRPYDRFASHYHPYAPIYSDRERLLIYVSDATLFSATYFLYRIATARGLVWLVCVYGVPWFIVNGFLVTITYLQHTHSALPHYDSSEWDWLKGALATMDRDYGILNKVFHHITDTHVTHHLFSTMPHYHAMEATSAIKPILGEYYHFDDTPFYKALWREAKECLYVEPDKGNSQRGVKLEMNQRGLIYSFVAKGTVVLAEHTEYTGNFSTIAVQCLQKLPSNSNKYTYSCDGHTFNFLIDDGFVFLVVADESVGRSVPFVFLERVKDDFVKRYGASIKNDSAHPLADDDDDDDDLFEDRFSIAYNLDREFGPALKEHMQYCLNHPEEISKLSKLKAQITEVKGIMMDNIEKVLDRGEKIELLVDKTENLQFQADSFQRQGRQLRRKMWLQNLQLKLMALLNGKSEISHGAVGEHFTDNGLASRGDRLYVCSMNKMVLTA
;
A
#
# COMPACT_ATOMS: atom_id res chain seq x y z
N MET A 1 26.49 47.83 -2.43
CA MET A 1 25.05 47.82 -2.80
C MET A 1 24.79 46.62 -3.70
N VAL A 2 24.07 45.65 -3.14
CA VAL A 2 23.27 44.56 -3.72
C VAL A 2 23.88 43.71 -4.86
N THR A 3 24.56 42.63 -4.44
CA THR A 3 24.60 41.35 -5.15
C THR A 3 23.48 40.46 -4.60
N GLY A 4 22.49 40.12 -5.42
CA GLY A 4 21.37 39.24 -5.04
C GLY A 4 21.30 38.02 -5.96
N GLY A 5 21.80 36.88 -5.46
CA GLY A 5 21.71 35.59 -6.13
C GLY A 5 20.32 34.99 -6.03
N LEU A 6 19.79 34.52 -7.16
CA LEU A 6 18.61 33.66 -7.24
C LEU A 6 19.10 32.21 -7.36
N VAL A 7 19.29 31.58 -6.21
CA VAL A 7 19.38 30.12 -6.10
C VAL A 7 17.94 29.60 -6.09
N THR A 8 17.50 29.02 -7.21
CA THR A 8 16.25 28.26 -7.28
C THR A 8 16.37 27.01 -6.41
N LYS A 9 15.75 27.06 -5.23
CA LYS A 9 15.45 25.88 -4.40
C LYS A 9 14.47 25.01 -5.18
N PHE A 10 14.96 23.87 -5.67
CA PHE A 10 14.09 22.74 -5.99
C PHE A 10 13.51 22.21 -4.67
N GLU A 11 12.31 22.67 -4.30
CA GLU A 11 11.49 21.95 -3.33
C GLU A 11 10.98 20.67 -4.01
N VAL A 12 11.55 19.54 -3.62
CA VAL A 12 10.95 18.22 -3.84
C VAL A 12 9.73 18.12 -2.92
N GLN A 13 8.60 18.65 -3.39
CA GLN A 13 7.30 18.37 -2.82
C GLN A 13 6.89 16.97 -3.33
N GLN A 14 7.01 15.96 -2.47
CA GLN A 14 6.29 14.70 -2.68
C GLN A 14 4.79 15.03 -2.59
N ASN A 15 4.17 15.39 -3.72
CA ASN A 15 2.73 15.57 -3.82
C ASN A 15 2.08 14.21 -3.58
N THR A 16 1.60 13.99 -2.37
CA THR A 16 0.58 12.97 -2.15
C THR A 16 -0.70 13.57 -2.72
N LEU A 17 -1.13 13.09 -3.89
CA LEU A 17 -2.42 13.49 -4.47
C LEU A 17 -3.52 13.27 -3.42
N SER A 18 -4.35 14.29 -3.19
CA SER A 18 -5.53 14.17 -2.34
C SER A 18 -6.45 13.07 -2.87
N ARG A 19 -7.31 12.51 -2.01
CA ARG A 19 -8.27 11.47 -2.44
C ARG A 19 -9.38 12.08 -3.28
N VAL A 20 -9.86 11.33 -4.29
CA VAL A 20 -11.10 11.68 -5.00
C VAL A 20 -12.24 11.67 -3.98
N PRO A 21 -13.12 12.69 -3.96
CA PRO A 21 -14.29 12.65 -3.10
C PRO A 21 -15.18 11.45 -3.42
N ASN A 22 -15.58 10.71 -2.39
CA ASN A 22 -16.49 9.55 -2.48
C ASN A 22 -17.97 9.93 -2.29
N THR A 23 -18.23 11.19 -1.98
CA THR A 23 -19.57 11.77 -1.87
C THR A 23 -20.21 11.93 -3.25
N LYS A 24 -21.53 12.02 -3.28
CA LYS A 24 -22.28 12.21 -4.53
C LYS A 24 -21.83 13.52 -5.21
N PRO A 25 -21.40 13.49 -6.48
CA PRO A 25 -20.98 14.70 -7.18
C PRO A 25 -22.07 15.79 -7.21
N PRO A 26 -21.70 17.07 -7.06
CA PRO A 26 -22.65 18.19 -7.07
C PRO A 26 -23.12 18.56 -8.49
N PHE A 27 -22.72 17.79 -9.50
CA PHE A 27 -23.05 17.99 -10.90
C PHE A 27 -23.63 16.71 -11.51
N THR A 28 -24.29 16.87 -12.65
CA THR A 28 -24.88 15.78 -13.44
C THR A 28 -24.14 15.61 -14.75
N VAL A 29 -24.22 14.42 -15.34
CA VAL A 29 -23.70 14.14 -16.70
C VAL A 29 -24.25 15.12 -17.73
N GLY A 30 -25.52 15.53 -17.59
CA GLY A 30 -26.15 16.51 -18.47
C GLY A 30 -25.51 17.89 -18.41
N GLN A 31 -25.10 18.34 -17.22
CA GLN A 31 -24.37 19.61 -17.06
C GLN A 31 -22.99 19.53 -17.70
N LEU A 32 -22.26 18.43 -17.50
CA LEU A 32 -20.96 18.20 -18.13
C LEU A 32 -21.09 18.20 -19.66
N LYS A 33 -22.08 17.47 -20.19
CA LYS A 33 -22.35 17.41 -21.64
C LYS A 33 -22.68 18.77 -22.23
N LYS A 34 -23.42 19.61 -21.51
CA LYS A 34 -23.80 20.96 -21.96
C LYS A 34 -22.60 21.92 -22.02
N ALA A 35 -21.58 21.70 -21.20
CA ALA A 35 -20.36 22.50 -21.20
C ALA A 35 -19.44 22.19 -22.39
N ILE A 36 -19.50 20.97 -22.90
CA ILE A 36 -18.71 20.52 -24.05
C ILE A 36 -19.27 21.13 -25.34
N PRO A 37 -18.42 21.74 -26.19
CA PRO A 37 -18.85 22.21 -27.51
C PRO A 37 -19.52 21.09 -28.34
N PRO A 38 -20.67 21.36 -29.00
CA PRO A 38 -21.40 20.32 -29.73
C PRO A 38 -20.60 19.61 -30.81
N HIS A 39 -19.67 20.32 -31.48
CA HIS A 39 -18.82 19.74 -32.52
C HIS A 39 -17.88 18.67 -31.98
N CYS A 40 -17.54 18.67 -30.68
CA CYS A 40 -16.71 17.63 -30.09
C CYS A 40 -17.33 16.24 -30.20
N PHE A 41 -18.66 16.13 -30.33
CA PHE A 41 -19.37 14.87 -30.51
C PHE A 41 -19.51 14.46 -31.99
N GLU A 42 -19.00 15.26 -32.93
CA GLU A 42 -19.05 14.95 -34.36
C GLU A 42 -17.97 13.97 -34.77
N ARG A 43 -18.40 12.77 -35.15
CA ARG A 43 -17.52 11.69 -35.61
C ARG A 43 -17.31 11.80 -37.13
N SER A 44 -16.23 12.45 -37.52
CA SER A 44 -15.80 12.64 -38.91
C SER A 44 -15.04 11.42 -39.43
N LEU A 45 -15.57 10.77 -40.48
CA LEU A 45 -14.88 9.67 -41.16
C LEU A 45 -13.51 10.10 -41.68
N LEU A 46 -13.43 11.29 -42.28
CA LEU A 46 -12.18 11.79 -42.87
C LEU A 46 -11.10 11.99 -41.81
N SER A 47 -11.47 12.62 -40.68
CA SER A 47 -10.54 12.84 -39.57
C SER A 47 -10.08 11.52 -38.96
N SER A 48 -11.01 10.58 -38.73
CA SER A 48 -10.66 9.28 -38.16
C SER A 48 -9.75 8.45 -39.07
N PHE A 49 -10.02 8.41 -40.38
CA PHE A 49 -9.14 7.73 -41.33
C PHE A 49 -7.81 8.44 -41.54
N TYR A 50 -7.74 9.77 -41.39
CA TYR A 50 -6.47 10.50 -41.40
C TYR A 50 -5.51 9.96 -40.35
N TYR A 51 -5.97 9.77 -39.10
CA TYR A 51 -5.13 9.18 -38.04
C TYR A 51 -4.71 7.73 -38.33
N VAL A 52 -5.61 6.90 -38.89
CA VAL A 52 -5.25 5.54 -39.33
C VAL A 52 -4.12 5.57 -40.36
N VAL A 53 -4.25 6.44 -41.38
CA VAL A 53 -3.24 6.56 -42.44
C VAL A 53 -1.92 7.09 -41.88
N CYS A 54 -1.95 8.08 -40.98
CA CYS A 54 -0.76 8.61 -40.33
C CYS A 54 -0.01 7.52 -39.56
N ASP A 55 -0.69 6.79 -38.68
CA ASP A 55 -0.05 5.78 -37.83
C ASP A 55 0.49 4.61 -38.66
N LEU A 56 -0.28 4.11 -39.62
CA LEU A 56 0.17 3.03 -40.50
C LEU A 56 1.32 3.47 -41.42
N SER A 57 1.34 4.73 -41.86
CA SER A 57 2.45 5.27 -42.64
C SER A 57 3.73 5.38 -41.80
N MET A 58 3.63 5.86 -40.55
CA MET A 58 4.78 5.90 -39.63
C MET A 58 5.30 4.49 -39.32
N ALA A 59 4.40 3.55 -39.03
CA ALA A 59 4.75 2.14 -38.80
C ALA A 59 5.43 1.51 -40.03
N PHE A 60 4.97 1.85 -41.23
CA PHE A 60 5.57 1.38 -42.48
C PHE A 60 6.96 2.00 -42.74
N ILE A 61 7.13 3.30 -42.50
CA ILE A 61 8.42 3.99 -42.65
C ILE A 61 9.47 3.38 -41.70
N LEU A 62 9.12 3.13 -40.45
CA LEU A 62 10.01 2.47 -39.49
C LEU A 62 10.35 1.04 -39.91
N TYR A 63 9.37 0.28 -40.41
CA TYR A 63 9.63 -1.03 -40.99
C TYR A 63 10.64 -0.95 -42.15
N VAL A 64 10.46 -0.02 -43.08
CA VAL A 64 11.40 0.20 -44.21
C VAL A 64 12.79 0.55 -43.68
N ALA A 65 12.90 1.37 -42.61
CA ALA A 65 14.18 1.71 -42.00
C ALA A 65 14.96 0.46 -41.53
N THR A 66 14.28 -0.59 -41.04
CA THR A 66 14.94 -1.85 -40.64
C THR A 66 15.70 -2.51 -41.79
N THR A 67 15.28 -2.28 -43.03
CA THR A 67 15.97 -2.81 -44.22
C THR A 67 17.32 -2.16 -44.46
N TYR A 68 17.60 -1.00 -43.86
CA TYR A 68 18.88 -0.30 -44.00
C TYR A 68 19.81 -0.49 -42.79
N PHE A 69 19.40 -1.21 -41.74
CA PHE A 69 20.21 -1.38 -40.54
C PHE A 69 21.54 -2.10 -40.79
N TYR A 70 21.61 -2.96 -41.80
CA TYR A 70 22.85 -3.63 -42.19
C TYR A 70 23.90 -2.68 -42.77
N LEU A 71 23.52 -1.48 -43.20
CA LEU A 71 24.45 -0.45 -43.69
C LEU A 71 25.13 0.31 -42.55
N LEU A 72 24.60 0.22 -41.33
CA LEU A 72 25.20 0.86 -40.16
C LEU A 72 26.43 0.06 -39.70
N SER A 73 27.51 0.76 -39.36
CA SER A 73 28.69 0.13 -38.77
C SER A 73 28.38 -0.41 -37.36
N HIS A 74 29.11 -1.44 -36.92
CA HIS A 74 29.06 -1.86 -35.53
C HIS A 74 29.64 -0.76 -34.61
N PRO A 75 29.01 -0.46 -33.45
CA PRO A 75 27.86 -1.14 -32.83
C PRO A 75 26.47 -0.55 -33.18
N PHE A 76 26.39 0.46 -34.05
CA PHE A 76 25.14 1.19 -34.33
C PHE A 76 24.03 0.32 -34.93
N SER A 77 24.38 -0.69 -35.74
CA SER A 77 23.42 -1.66 -36.28
C SER A 77 22.68 -2.46 -35.19
N LEU A 78 23.34 -2.75 -34.07
CA LEU A 78 22.74 -3.46 -32.93
C LEU A 78 21.85 -2.53 -32.10
N ILE A 79 22.24 -1.27 -31.95
CA ILE A 79 21.48 -0.25 -31.20
C ILE A 79 20.21 0.16 -31.95
N ALA A 80 20.22 0.12 -33.28
CA ALA A 80 19.08 0.47 -34.11
C ALA A 80 17.84 -0.41 -33.86
N TRP A 81 18.05 -1.69 -33.51
CA TRP A 81 16.96 -2.64 -33.24
C TRP A 81 16.12 -2.26 -32.00
N PRO A 82 16.69 -2.08 -30.79
CA PRO A 82 15.95 -1.58 -29.64
C PRO A 82 15.24 -0.25 -29.89
N ILE A 83 15.86 0.68 -30.62
CA ILE A 83 15.24 1.96 -30.97
C ILE A 83 14.00 1.71 -31.85
N TYR A 84 14.13 0.90 -32.90
CA TYR A 84 12.99 0.50 -33.73
C TYR A 84 11.90 -0.17 -32.90
N TRP A 85 12.24 -1.11 -32.01
CA TRP A 85 11.25 -1.82 -31.20
C TRP A 85 10.40 -0.87 -30.35
N VAL A 86 11.05 0.06 -29.65
CA VAL A 86 10.35 1.05 -28.82
C VAL A 86 9.48 1.97 -29.67
N LEU A 87 10.03 2.55 -30.74
CA LEU A 87 9.28 3.46 -31.61
C LEU A 87 8.10 2.76 -32.30
N GLN A 88 8.34 1.59 -32.89
CA GLN A 88 7.32 0.80 -33.56
C GLN A 88 6.23 0.35 -32.58
N GLY A 89 6.62 -0.11 -31.39
CA GLY A 89 5.69 -0.48 -30.33
C GLY A 89 4.78 0.68 -29.94
N CYS A 90 5.34 1.87 -29.68
CA CYS A 90 4.55 3.06 -29.34
C CYS A 90 3.59 3.48 -30.47
N ILE A 91 4.03 3.49 -31.72
CA ILE A 91 3.14 3.84 -32.86
C ILE A 91 2.02 2.81 -33.00
N LEU A 92 2.33 1.52 -32.86
CA LEU A 92 1.30 0.47 -32.90
C LEU A 92 0.36 0.51 -31.68
N THR A 93 0.77 1.07 -30.55
CA THR A 93 -0.15 1.41 -29.44
C THR A 93 -1.13 2.50 -29.88
N GLY A 94 -0.71 3.50 -30.66
CA GLY A 94 -1.62 4.47 -31.29
C GLY A 94 -2.66 3.80 -32.19
N VAL A 95 -2.22 2.86 -33.04
CA VAL A 95 -3.12 2.04 -33.87
C VAL A 95 -4.11 1.24 -33.01
N TRP A 96 -3.64 0.68 -31.89
CA TRP A 96 -4.49 -0.03 -30.93
C TRP A 96 -5.57 0.89 -30.36
N VAL A 97 -5.22 2.13 -30.00
CA VAL A 97 -6.15 3.14 -29.48
C VAL A 97 -7.22 3.50 -30.52
N ILE A 98 -6.86 3.67 -31.79
CA ILE A 98 -7.86 3.93 -32.85
C ILE A 98 -8.86 2.77 -32.99
N ALA A 99 -8.38 1.53 -32.91
CA ALA A 99 -9.25 0.36 -32.93
C ALA A 99 -10.12 0.24 -31.65
N HIS A 100 -9.63 0.71 -30.51
CA HIS A 100 -10.41 0.91 -29.30
C HIS A 100 -11.53 1.94 -29.49
N GLU A 101 -11.27 3.08 -30.15
CA GLU A 101 -12.30 4.09 -30.49
C GLU A 101 -13.41 3.49 -31.36
N CYS A 102 -13.06 2.57 -32.27
CA CYS A 102 -14.05 1.83 -33.03
C CYS A 102 -14.98 0.99 -32.12
N GLY A 103 -14.41 0.38 -31.07
CA GLY A 103 -15.17 -0.36 -30.06
C GLY A 103 -16.20 0.49 -29.31
N HIS A 104 -15.92 1.77 -29.12
CA HIS A 104 -16.84 2.74 -28.52
C HIS A 104 -17.83 3.38 -29.47
N HIS A 105 -17.75 3.06 -30.76
CA HIS A 105 -18.48 3.78 -31.80
C HIS A 105 -18.08 5.28 -31.87
N ALA A 106 -16.85 5.61 -31.48
CA ALA A 106 -16.29 6.96 -31.54
C ALA A 106 -15.61 7.26 -32.88
N PHE A 107 -15.25 6.22 -33.64
CA PHE A 107 -14.54 6.37 -34.91
C PHE A 107 -15.40 6.99 -36.02
N SER A 108 -16.66 6.58 -36.16
CA SER A 108 -17.54 7.15 -37.19
C SER A 108 -19.01 7.16 -36.80
N LYS A 109 -19.86 7.73 -37.66
CA LYS A 109 -21.33 7.66 -37.53
C LYS A 109 -21.89 6.28 -37.93
N TYR A 110 -21.06 5.37 -38.45
CA TYR A 110 -21.48 4.09 -39.01
C TYR A 110 -20.86 2.92 -38.24
N GLN A 111 -21.65 2.27 -37.39
CA GLN A 111 -21.17 1.16 -36.55
C GLN A 111 -20.50 0.04 -37.35
N TRP A 112 -20.98 -0.26 -38.56
CA TRP A 112 -20.41 -1.31 -39.40
C TRP A 112 -19.01 -0.94 -39.92
N VAL A 113 -18.73 0.35 -40.16
CA VAL A 113 -17.38 0.82 -40.54
C VAL A 113 -16.44 0.63 -39.36
N ASP A 114 -16.88 1.06 -38.18
CA ASP A 114 -16.12 0.93 -36.94
C ASP A 114 -15.80 -0.54 -36.65
N ASP A 115 -16.80 -1.42 -36.82
CA ASP A 115 -16.62 -2.85 -36.60
C ASP A 115 -15.62 -3.48 -37.57
N ILE A 116 -15.64 -3.11 -38.85
CA ILE A 116 -14.69 -3.61 -39.85
C ILE A 116 -13.28 -3.10 -39.57
N VAL A 117 -13.13 -1.79 -39.34
CA VAL A 117 -11.83 -1.16 -39.07
C VAL A 117 -11.24 -1.70 -37.78
N GLY A 118 -12.02 -1.70 -36.69
CA GLY A 118 -11.63 -2.22 -35.39
C GLY A 118 -11.25 -3.70 -35.45
N LEU A 119 -12.08 -4.55 -36.07
CA LEU A 119 -11.78 -5.97 -36.26
C LEU A 119 -10.47 -6.18 -37.01
N THR A 120 -10.21 -5.40 -38.07
CA THR A 120 -8.99 -5.51 -38.88
C THR A 120 -7.75 -5.10 -38.08
N LEU A 121 -7.77 -3.92 -37.47
CA LEU A 121 -6.62 -3.37 -36.74
C LEU A 121 -6.31 -4.16 -35.46
N HIS A 122 -7.32 -4.52 -34.66
CA HIS A 122 -7.13 -5.36 -33.47
C HIS A 122 -6.69 -6.77 -33.84
N SER A 123 -7.23 -7.40 -34.89
CA SER A 123 -6.76 -8.73 -35.31
C SER A 123 -5.30 -8.70 -35.77
N ALA A 124 -4.85 -7.63 -36.44
CA ALA A 124 -3.45 -7.43 -36.81
C ALA A 124 -2.51 -7.31 -35.58
N LEU A 125 -3.05 -6.89 -34.43
CA LEU A 125 -2.37 -6.81 -33.14
C LEU A 125 -2.73 -7.98 -32.20
N LEU A 126 -3.33 -9.06 -32.73
CA LEU A 126 -3.72 -10.25 -32.00
C LEU A 126 -4.67 -9.99 -30.81
N VAL A 127 -5.62 -9.06 -31.00
CA VAL A 127 -6.68 -8.74 -30.04
C VAL A 127 -8.03 -9.23 -30.58
N PRO A 128 -8.81 -10.02 -29.79
CA PRO A 128 -10.13 -10.49 -30.22
C PRO A 128 -11.14 -9.33 -30.15
N TYR A 129 -11.29 -8.58 -31.24
CA TYR A 129 -11.99 -7.29 -31.27
C TYR A 129 -13.37 -7.29 -30.62
N PHE A 130 -14.33 -8.12 -31.05
CA PHE A 130 -15.68 -8.04 -30.48
C PHE A 130 -15.73 -8.54 -29.04
N SER A 131 -14.97 -9.60 -28.75
CA SER A 131 -14.84 -10.13 -27.40
C SER A 131 -14.37 -9.07 -26.41
N TRP A 132 -13.28 -8.36 -26.76
CA TRP A 132 -12.76 -7.26 -25.96
C TRP A 132 -13.68 -6.03 -25.97
N LYS A 133 -14.24 -5.62 -27.12
CA LYS A 133 -15.20 -4.52 -27.23
C LYS A 133 -16.37 -4.69 -26.27
N ILE A 134 -16.86 -5.92 -26.15
CA ILE A 134 -18.00 -6.28 -25.33
C ILE A 134 -17.65 -6.26 -23.83
N SER A 135 -16.52 -6.85 -23.41
CA SER A 135 -16.06 -6.77 -22.01
C SER A 135 -15.66 -5.34 -21.62
N HIS A 136 -14.99 -4.61 -22.50
CA HIS A 136 -14.60 -3.23 -22.27
C HIS A 136 -15.81 -2.28 -22.13
N ARG A 137 -16.87 -2.47 -22.92
CA ARG A 137 -18.14 -1.74 -22.71
C ARG A 137 -18.72 -2.00 -21.32
N ARG A 138 -18.63 -3.22 -20.81
CA ARG A 138 -19.08 -3.57 -19.45
C ARG A 138 -18.21 -2.92 -18.40
N HIS A 139 -16.90 -2.81 -18.61
CA HIS A 139 -16.00 -2.01 -17.77
C HIS A 139 -16.52 -0.56 -17.67
N HIS A 140 -16.68 0.17 -18.77
CA HIS A 140 -17.21 1.54 -18.77
C HIS A 140 -18.60 1.70 -18.13
N SER A 141 -19.39 0.63 -18.11
CA SER A 141 -20.71 0.64 -17.46
C SER A 141 -20.64 0.39 -15.95
N ASN A 142 -19.52 -0.16 -15.46
CA ASN A 142 -19.35 -0.66 -14.09
C ASN A 142 -18.03 -0.22 -13.43
N THR A 143 -17.28 0.72 -14.02
CA THR A 143 -15.95 1.12 -13.55
C THR A 143 -15.95 1.44 -12.05
N GLY A 144 -14.95 0.95 -11.33
CA GLY A 144 -14.83 1.17 -9.89
C GLY A 144 -15.76 0.33 -9.02
N SER A 145 -16.64 -0.52 -9.60
CA SER A 145 -17.41 -1.52 -8.84
C SER A 145 -16.57 -2.75 -8.53
N LEU A 146 -16.53 -3.16 -7.27
CA LEU A 146 -15.81 -4.36 -6.85
C LEU A 146 -16.45 -5.66 -7.35
N GLU A 147 -17.74 -5.66 -7.62
CA GLU A 147 -18.50 -6.84 -8.02
C GLU A 147 -18.68 -6.94 -9.54
N ARG A 148 -18.71 -5.81 -10.25
CA ARG A 148 -19.17 -5.76 -11.65
C ARG A 148 -18.15 -5.28 -12.66
N ASP A 149 -17.06 -4.65 -12.24
CA ASP A 149 -16.03 -4.17 -13.16
C ASP A 149 -15.28 -5.34 -13.83
N GLU A 150 -14.82 -5.16 -15.06
CA GLU A 150 -14.26 -6.24 -15.90
C GLU A 150 -12.74 -6.25 -15.96
N VAL A 151 -12.05 -5.24 -15.40
CA VAL A 151 -10.59 -5.14 -15.49
C VAL A 151 -10.01 -4.39 -14.29
N PHE A 152 -8.82 -4.80 -13.85
CA PHE A 152 -8.11 -4.27 -12.67
C PHE A 152 -8.97 -4.18 -11.40
N VAL A 153 -9.84 -5.17 -11.18
CA VAL A 153 -10.64 -5.24 -9.95
C VAL A 153 -9.73 -5.60 -8.77
N PRO A 154 -9.51 -4.68 -7.81
CA PRO A 154 -8.59 -4.94 -6.73
C PRO A 154 -9.14 -6.02 -5.80
N LYS A 155 -8.23 -6.81 -5.23
CA LYS A 155 -8.58 -7.89 -4.30
C LYS A 155 -8.58 -7.36 -2.86
N SER A 156 -9.40 -7.96 -2.00
CA SER A 156 -9.35 -7.65 -0.57
C SER A 156 -8.08 -8.23 0.05
N LYS A 157 -7.70 -7.67 1.21
CA LYS A 157 -6.54 -8.14 1.97
C LYS A 157 -6.57 -9.63 2.30
N SER A 158 -7.75 -10.17 2.64
CA SER A 158 -7.91 -11.59 2.97
C SER A 158 -7.59 -12.50 1.78
N THR A 159 -7.95 -12.09 0.57
CA THR A 159 -7.66 -12.86 -0.65
C THR A 159 -6.18 -12.86 -1.01
N VAL A 160 -5.47 -11.76 -0.74
CA VAL A 160 -4.04 -11.63 -1.09
C VAL A 160 -3.08 -12.12 0.00
N ALA A 161 -3.59 -12.49 1.18
CA ALA A 161 -2.77 -12.76 2.37
C ALA A 161 -1.61 -13.74 2.14
N TRP A 162 -1.83 -14.79 1.34
CA TRP A 162 -0.83 -15.84 1.12
C TRP A 162 0.33 -15.42 0.22
N TYR A 163 0.11 -14.53 -0.75
CA TYR A 163 1.15 -14.04 -1.68
C TYR A 163 1.57 -12.59 -1.42
N HIS A 164 0.85 -11.86 -0.57
CA HIS A 164 1.19 -10.50 -0.17
C HIS A 164 2.61 -10.43 0.43
N LYS A 165 3.02 -11.41 1.24
CA LYS A 165 4.39 -11.46 1.80
C LYS A 165 5.45 -11.50 0.69
N CYS A 166 5.19 -12.26 -0.37
CA CYS A 166 6.07 -12.33 -1.53
C CYS A 166 6.06 -11.03 -2.34
N LEU A 167 4.93 -10.33 -2.42
CA LEU A 167 4.80 -9.06 -3.14
C LEU A 167 5.28 -7.84 -2.34
N ASN A 168 5.34 -7.93 -1.01
CA ASN A 168 5.68 -6.79 -0.15
C ASN A 168 7.20 -6.60 0.03
N ASN A 169 8.00 -6.89 -0.99
CA ASN A 169 9.43 -6.60 -1.05
C ASN A 169 9.83 -6.16 -2.48
N PRO A 170 10.96 -5.44 -2.65
CA PRO A 170 11.32 -4.88 -3.96
C PRO A 170 11.44 -5.93 -5.08
N ILE A 171 11.98 -7.12 -4.79
CA ILE A 171 12.16 -8.18 -5.79
C ILE A 171 10.80 -8.72 -6.21
N GLY A 172 9.93 -9.02 -5.25
CA GLY A 172 8.56 -9.46 -5.50
C GLY A 172 7.75 -8.47 -6.33
N ARG A 173 7.87 -7.17 -6.04
CA ARG A 173 7.23 -6.10 -6.83
C ARG A 173 7.77 -6.03 -8.25
N ALA A 174 9.10 -6.13 -8.41
CA ALA A 174 9.72 -6.14 -9.73
C ALA A 174 9.25 -7.35 -10.56
N VAL A 175 9.19 -8.54 -9.95
CA VAL A 175 8.67 -9.77 -10.61
C VAL A 175 7.19 -9.64 -10.94
N SER A 176 6.39 -9.09 -10.03
CA SER A 176 4.95 -8.88 -10.24
C SER A 176 4.67 -7.88 -11.37
N LEU A 177 5.39 -6.76 -11.41
CA LEU A 177 5.33 -5.81 -12.52
C LEU A 177 5.79 -6.45 -13.83
N LEU A 178 6.88 -7.22 -13.81
CA LEU A 178 7.35 -7.94 -14.99
C LEU A 178 6.26 -8.89 -15.51
N ILE A 179 5.67 -9.72 -14.66
CA ILE A 179 4.58 -10.63 -15.05
C ILE A 179 3.37 -9.83 -15.57
N THR A 180 2.99 -8.76 -14.88
CA THR A 180 1.82 -7.94 -15.25
C THR A 180 2.01 -7.30 -16.62
N LEU A 181 3.16 -6.67 -16.87
CA LEU A 181 3.44 -5.98 -18.14
C LEU A 181 3.71 -6.93 -19.31
N THR A 182 4.00 -8.20 -19.07
CA THR A 182 4.37 -9.16 -20.12
C THR A 182 3.30 -10.22 -20.37
N LEU A 183 2.79 -10.83 -19.30
CA LEU A 183 1.80 -11.90 -19.34
C LEU A 183 0.40 -11.43 -18.93
N GLY A 184 0.27 -10.24 -18.31
CA GLY A 184 -1.02 -9.74 -17.81
C GLY A 184 -2.10 -9.67 -18.88
N TRP A 185 -1.78 -9.15 -20.07
CA TRP A 185 -2.73 -9.09 -21.19
C TRP A 185 -3.13 -10.48 -21.73
N PRO A 186 -2.19 -11.37 -22.11
CA PRO A 186 -2.54 -12.74 -22.50
C PRO A 186 -3.35 -13.51 -21.44
N LEU A 187 -2.99 -13.38 -20.16
CA LEU A 187 -3.69 -14.05 -19.06
C LEU A 187 -5.07 -13.43 -18.81
N TYR A 188 -5.24 -12.13 -18.98
CA TYR A 188 -6.55 -11.49 -18.94
C TYR A 188 -7.49 -12.04 -20.02
N LEU A 189 -7.01 -12.14 -21.26
CA LEU A 189 -7.79 -12.71 -22.35
C LEU A 189 -8.08 -14.19 -22.12
N ALA A 190 -7.07 -14.98 -21.73
CA ALA A 190 -7.21 -16.42 -21.61
C ALA A 190 -8.08 -16.85 -20.41
N ILE A 191 -7.88 -16.23 -19.24
CA ILE A 191 -8.43 -16.70 -17.95
C ILE A 191 -8.97 -15.58 -17.04
N ASN A 192 -9.15 -14.36 -17.56
CA ASN A 192 -9.75 -13.23 -16.84
C ASN A 192 -9.05 -12.85 -15.51
N VAL A 193 -7.72 -12.89 -15.47
CA VAL A 193 -6.93 -12.75 -14.22
C VAL A 193 -7.16 -11.43 -13.46
N SER A 194 -7.44 -10.32 -14.17
CA SER A 194 -7.63 -8.99 -13.59
C SER A 194 -9.09 -8.54 -13.49
N GLY A 195 -10.05 -9.31 -14.02
CA GLY A 195 -11.46 -8.96 -13.99
C GLY A 195 -12.18 -9.38 -12.70
N ARG A 196 -13.49 -9.14 -12.64
CA ARG A 196 -14.37 -9.68 -11.61
C ARG A 196 -14.37 -11.22 -11.58
N PRO A 197 -14.64 -11.83 -10.42
CA PRO A 197 -14.91 -13.26 -10.36
C PRO A 197 -16.19 -13.60 -11.11
N TYR A 198 -16.21 -14.78 -11.71
CA TYR A 198 -17.37 -15.36 -12.37
C TYR A 198 -17.61 -16.77 -11.83
N ASP A 199 -18.88 -17.19 -11.78
CA ASP A 199 -19.27 -18.53 -11.29
C ASP A 199 -18.82 -19.66 -12.23
N ARG A 200 -18.43 -19.33 -13.46
CA ARG A 200 -17.95 -20.26 -14.48
C ARG A 200 -16.65 -19.74 -15.08
N PHE A 201 -15.92 -20.62 -15.77
CA PHE A 201 -14.69 -20.26 -16.47
C PHE A 201 -14.92 -19.08 -17.43
N ALA A 202 -14.19 -17.99 -17.18
CA ALA A 202 -14.26 -16.75 -17.94
C ALA A 202 -13.03 -16.65 -18.86
N SER A 203 -13.28 -16.58 -20.16
CA SER A 203 -12.26 -16.47 -21.18
C SER A 203 -12.80 -15.64 -22.34
N HIS A 204 -11.96 -14.75 -22.86
CA HIS A 204 -12.29 -13.91 -24.00
C HIS A 204 -12.39 -14.69 -25.32
N TYR A 205 -11.88 -15.92 -25.36
CA TYR A 205 -11.92 -16.81 -26.52
C TYR A 205 -13.03 -17.87 -26.44
N HIS A 206 -13.87 -17.81 -25.40
CA HIS A 206 -14.90 -18.82 -25.18
C HIS A 206 -16.30 -18.20 -25.34
N PRO A 207 -17.02 -18.44 -26.46
CA PRO A 207 -18.31 -17.83 -26.74
C PRO A 207 -19.39 -18.07 -25.66
N TYR A 208 -19.28 -19.15 -24.88
CA TYR A 208 -20.22 -19.46 -23.80
C TYR A 208 -19.73 -19.01 -22.41
N ALA A 209 -18.64 -18.24 -22.35
CA ALA A 209 -18.13 -17.65 -21.12
C ALA A 209 -19.21 -16.75 -20.49
N PRO A 210 -19.26 -16.66 -19.15
CA PRO A 210 -20.24 -15.85 -18.44
C PRO A 210 -20.06 -14.33 -18.65
N ILE A 211 -19.02 -13.92 -19.38
CA ILE A 211 -18.80 -12.56 -19.86
C ILE A 211 -19.90 -12.17 -20.87
N TYR A 212 -20.38 -13.11 -21.69
CA TYR A 212 -21.24 -12.82 -22.85
C TYR A 212 -22.67 -13.28 -22.68
N SER A 213 -23.59 -12.50 -23.26
CA SER A 213 -24.98 -12.92 -23.46
C SER A 213 -25.13 -13.83 -24.68
N ASP A 214 -26.23 -14.57 -24.76
CA ASP A 214 -26.52 -15.48 -25.88
C ASP A 214 -26.50 -14.79 -27.25
N ARG A 215 -26.90 -13.52 -27.31
CA ARG A 215 -26.94 -12.72 -28.55
C ARG A 215 -25.57 -12.28 -29.05
N GLU A 216 -24.57 -12.27 -28.17
CA GLU A 216 -23.22 -11.80 -28.46
C GLU A 216 -22.29 -12.91 -28.96
N ARG A 217 -22.66 -14.18 -28.78
CA ARG A 217 -21.80 -15.36 -29.07
C ARG A 217 -21.27 -15.40 -30.48
N LEU A 218 -22.08 -15.03 -31.46
CA LEU A 218 -21.67 -15.03 -32.86
C LEU A 218 -20.48 -14.09 -33.10
N LEU A 219 -20.44 -12.95 -32.42
CA LEU A 219 -19.37 -11.98 -32.54
C LEU A 219 -18.05 -12.50 -31.94
N ILE A 220 -18.14 -13.38 -30.93
CA ILE A 220 -16.97 -14.04 -30.34
C ILE A 220 -16.38 -15.01 -31.35
N TYR A 221 -17.21 -15.85 -31.98
CA TYR A 221 -16.76 -16.73 -33.07
C TYR A 221 -16.09 -15.96 -34.22
N VAL A 222 -16.63 -14.79 -34.59
CA VAL A 222 -16.01 -13.92 -35.60
C VAL A 222 -14.62 -13.45 -35.15
N SER A 223 -14.48 -13.01 -33.90
CA SER A 223 -13.19 -12.57 -33.35
C SER A 223 -12.16 -13.70 -33.30
N ASP A 224 -12.57 -14.89 -32.88
CA ASP A 224 -11.69 -16.05 -32.82
C ASP A 224 -11.24 -16.47 -34.23
N ALA A 225 -12.16 -16.48 -35.20
CA ALA A 225 -11.86 -16.81 -36.59
C ALA A 225 -10.86 -15.81 -37.22
N THR A 226 -10.97 -14.51 -36.93
CA THR A 226 -10.01 -13.53 -37.43
C THR A 226 -8.65 -13.64 -36.75
N LEU A 227 -8.60 -14.01 -35.46
CA LEU A 227 -7.34 -14.30 -34.78
C LEU A 227 -6.63 -15.54 -35.32
N PHE A 228 -7.37 -16.63 -35.59
CA PHE A 228 -6.80 -17.79 -36.27
C PHE A 228 -6.26 -17.42 -37.64
N SER A 229 -6.98 -16.59 -38.39
CA SER A 229 -6.56 -16.10 -39.70
C SER A 229 -5.30 -15.23 -39.61
N ALA A 230 -5.24 -14.30 -38.67
CA ALA A 230 -4.07 -13.44 -38.44
C ALA A 230 -2.84 -14.26 -37.99
N THR A 231 -3.03 -15.21 -37.07
CA THR A 231 -1.96 -16.10 -36.60
C THR A 231 -1.44 -16.99 -37.74
N TYR A 232 -2.33 -17.53 -38.58
CA TYR A 232 -1.94 -18.28 -39.76
C TYR A 232 -1.16 -17.42 -40.77
N PHE A 233 -1.58 -16.16 -40.97
CA PHE A 233 -0.85 -15.21 -41.82
C PHE A 233 0.56 -14.94 -41.28
N LEU A 234 0.72 -14.72 -39.98
CA LEU A 234 2.03 -14.58 -39.33
C LEU A 234 2.88 -15.84 -39.48
N TYR A 235 2.29 -17.04 -39.34
CA TYR A 235 2.97 -18.32 -39.60
C TYR A 235 3.48 -18.41 -41.05
N ARG A 236 2.69 -17.98 -42.04
CA ARG A 236 3.10 -17.92 -43.45
C ARG A 236 4.24 -16.95 -43.68
N ILE A 237 4.26 -15.81 -42.98
CA ILE A 237 5.39 -14.87 -43.03
C ILE A 237 6.63 -15.48 -42.37
N ALA A 238 6.49 -16.15 -41.22
CA ALA A 238 7.60 -16.80 -40.53
C ALA A 238 8.26 -17.87 -41.40
N THR A 239 7.46 -18.68 -42.11
CA THR A 239 7.98 -19.71 -43.03
C THR A 239 8.66 -19.12 -44.26
N ALA A 240 8.25 -17.93 -44.71
CA ALA A 240 8.84 -17.24 -45.86
C ALA A 240 10.11 -16.40 -45.53
N ARG A 241 10.17 -15.77 -44.34
CA ARG A 241 11.21 -14.80 -43.96
C ARG A 241 12.09 -15.24 -42.79
N GLY A 242 11.72 -16.33 -42.12
CA GLY A 242 12.36 -16.83 -40.91
C GLY A 242 11.70 -16.31 -39.63
N LEU A 243 11.70 -17.14 -38.59
CA LEU A 243 11.08 -16.83 -37.29
C LEU A 243 11.78 -15.65 -36.59
N VAL A 244 13.12 -15.61 -36.60
CA VAL A 244 13.89 -14.53 -35.97
C VAL A 244 13.52 -13.18 -36.59
N TRP A 245 13.38 -13.12 -37.92
CA TRP A 245 12.95 -11.91 -38.61
C TRP A 245 11.56 -11.47 -38.15
N LEU A 246 10.59 -12.39 -38.07
CA LEU A 246 9.24 -12.08 -37.62
C LEU A 246 9.24 -11.58 -36.17
N VAL A 247 10.00 -12.22 -35.28
CA VAL A 247 10.11 -11.80 -33.88
C VAL A 247 10.69 -10.39 -33.80
N CYS A 248 11.79 -10.10 -34.50
CA CYS A 248 12.41 -8.78 -34.45
C CYS A 248 11.55 -7.68 -35.09
N VAL A 249 10.85 -7.95 -36.20
CA VAL A 249 10.09 -6.94 -36.93
C VAL A 249 8.69 -6.72 -36.34
N TYR A 250 8.02 -7.78 -35.89
CA TYR A 250 6.64 -7.76 -35.44
C TYR A 250 6.50 -8.18 -33.97
N GLY A 251 7.13 -9.29 -33.56
CA GLY A 251 6.92 -9.88 -32.24
C GLY A 251 7.33 -8.98 -31.07
N VAL A 252 8.51 -8.36 -31.13
CA VAL A 252 8.98 -7.45 -30.05
C VAL A 252 8.17 -6.16 -30.01
N PRO A 253 7.90 -5.46 -31.13
CA PRO A 253 6.96 -4.32 -31.13
C PRO A 253 5.57 -4.67 -30.59
N TRP A 254 4.99 -5.80 -31.02
CA TRP A 254 3.70 -6.29 -30.50
C TRP A 254 3.73 -6.52 -28.98
N PHE A 255 4.82 -7.06 -28.46
CA PHE A 255 5.00 -7.23 -27.03
C PHE A 255 5.03 -5.89 -26.27
N ILE A 256 5.65 -4.86 -26.87
CA ILE A 256 5.64 -3.49 -26.33
C ILE A 256 4.23 -2.89 -26.37
N VAL A 257 3.44 -3.15 -27.42
CA VAL A 257 2.02 -2.76 -27.46
C VAL A 257 1.25 -3.33 -26.27
N ASN A 258 1.42 -4.64 -25.99
CA ASN A 258 0.78 -5.28 -24.83
C ASN A 258 1.24 -4.65 -23.50
N GLY A 259 2.53 -4.35 -23.38
CA GLY A 259 3.08 -3.68 -22.20
C GLY A 259 2.47 -2.29 -21.98
N PHE A 260 2.34 -1.47 -23.02
CA PHE A 260 1.71 -0.16 -22.92
C PHE A 260 0.21 -0.25 -22.67
N LEU A 261 -0.49 -1.20 -23.30
CA LEU A 261 -1.91 -1.45 -23.05
C LEU A 261 -2.16 -1.68 -21.55
N VAL A 262 -1.41 -2.60 -20.94
CA VAL A 262 -1.48 -2.89 -19.51
C VAL A 262 -1.06 -1.68 -18.69
N THR A 263 0.01 -0.97 -19.08
CA THR A 263 0.51 0.20 -18.34
C THR A 263 -0.52 1.33 -18.28
N ILE A 264 -1.12 1.67 -19.42
CA ILE A 264 -2.14 2.73 -19.55
C ILE A 264 -3.33 2.40 -18.64
N THR A 265 -3.92 1.22 -18.83
CA THR A 265 -5.10 0.79 -18.07
C THR A 265 -4.81 0.61 -16.58
N TYR A 266 -3.67 0.03 -16.20
CA TYR A 266 -3.27 -0.11 -14.80
C TYR A 266 -3.12 1.25 -14.12
N LEU A 267 -2.36 2.18 -14.70
CA LEU A 267 -2.14 3.48 -14.05
C LEU A 267 -3.39 4.36 -14.00
N GLN A 268 -4.32 4.19 -14.95
CA GLN A 268 -5.58 4.92 -14.96
C GLN A 268 -6.59 4.42 -13.92
N HIS A 269 -6.48 3.16 -13.50
CA HIS A 269 -7.45 2.48 -12.62
C HIS A 269 -6.88 2.00 -11.29
N THR A 270 -5.57 2.15 -11.07
CA THR A 270 -4.87 1.79 -9.83
C THR A 270 -4.13 3.01 -9.32
N HIS A 271 -4.55 3.52 -8.16
CA HIS A 271 -3.91 4.60 -7.42
C HIS A 271 -4.54 4.70 -6.01
N SER A 272 -3.75 5.01 -4.99
CA SER A 272 -4.21 5.13 -3.59
C SER A 272 -5.24 6.25 -3.34
N ALA A 273 -5.40 7.17 -4.29
CA ALA A 273 -6.40 8.23 -4.27
C ALA A 273 -7.75 7.85 -4.90
N LEU A 274 -7.79 6.75 -5.68
CA LEU A 274 -9.01 6.33 -6.37
C LEU A 274 -9.86 5.43 -5.45
N PRO A 275 -11.15 5.74 -5.26
CA PRO A 275 -12.06 4.89 -4.52
C PRO A 275 -12.59 3.74 -5.37
N HIS A 276 -12.76 2.59 -4.72
CA HIS A 276 -13.57 1.48 -5.23
C HIS A 276 -14.82 1.35 -4.39
N TYR A 277 -15.92 0.92 -5.00
CA TYR A 277 -17.23 0.88 -4.36
C TYR A 277 -17.79 -0.54 -4.40
N ASP A 278 -18.38 -0.96 -3.28
CA ASP A 278 -19.28 -2.09 -3.28
C ASP A 278 -20.67 -1.69 -3.80
N SER A 279 -21.53 -2.69 -3.97
CA SER A 279 -22.90 -2.48 -4.47
C SER A 279 -23.79 -1.53 -3.65
N SER A 280 -23.44 -1.22 -2.39
CA SER A 280 -24.23 -0.32 -1.54
C SER A 280 -23.95 1.15 -1.80
N GLU A 281 -22.73 1.47 -2.22
CA GLU A 281 -22.28 2.84 -2.50
C GLU A 281 -22.09 3.11 -3.99
N TRP A 282 -21.94 2.09 -4.83
CA TRP A 282 -21.66 2.32 -6.25
C TRP A 282 -22.83 2.98 -6.99
N ASP A 283 -22.52 4.04 -7.73
CA ASP A 283 -23.35 4.56 -8.81
C ASP A 283 -22.48 4.82 -10.05
N TRP A 284 -23.12 4.93 -11.21
CA TRP A 284 -22.41 5.04 -12.48
C TRP A 284 -21.49 6.26 -12.55
N LEU A 285 -21.90 7.42 -12.02
CA LEU A 285 -21.11 8.64 -12.13
C LEU A 285 -19.90 8.59 -11.18
N LYS A 286 -20.09 8.11 -9.95
CA LYS A 286 -18.97 7.86 -9.02
C LYS A 286 -17.97 6.86 -9.59
N GLY A 287 -18.47 5.81 -10.24
CA GLY A 287 -17.64 4.81 -10.92
C GLY A 287 -16.85 5.38 -12.10
N ALA A 288 -17.51 6.13 -12.99
CA ALA A 288 -16.87 6.76 -14.16
C ALA A 288 -15.80 7.81 -13.76
N LEU A 289 -15.93 8.42 -12.58
CA LEU A 289 -14.95 9.34 -12.01
C LEU A 289 -13.85 8.65 -11.20
N ALA A 290 -13.96 7.34 -10.94
CA ALA A 290 -12.94 6.54 -10.25
C ALA A 290 -11.80 6.16 -11.22
N THR A 291 -11.22 7.18 -11.85
CA THR A 291 -10.12 7.06 -12.80
C THR A 291 -9.32 8.35 -12.81
N MET A 292 -8.16 8.33 -13.47
CA MET A 292 -7.23 9.45 -13.45
C MET A 292 -6.50 9.61 -14.77
N ASP A 293 -6.31 10.86 -15.16
CA ASP A 293 -5.48 11.24 -16.29
C ASP A 293 -3.99 11.22 -15.90
N ARG A 294 -3.13 10.83 -16.84
CA ARG A 294 -1.69 10.64 -16.64
C ARG A 294 -0.88 11.33 -17.73
N ASP A 295 0.24 11.95 -17.36
CA ASP A 295 1.17 12.52 -18.34
C ASP A 295 2.29 11.56 -18.75
N TYR A 296 2.32 11.17 -20.02
CA TYR A 296 3.38 10.35 -20.63
C TYR A 296 4.27 11.21 -21.55
N GLY A 297 4.14 12.54 -21.50
CA GLY A 297 4.89 13.50 -22.30
C GLY A 297 4.53 13.39 -23.78
N ILE A 298 5.54 13.20 -24.63
CA ILE A 298 5.31 13.10 -26.09
C ILE A 298 4.40 11.93 -26.47
N LEU A 299 4.36 10.87 -25.64
CA LEU A 299 3.53 9.70 -25.89
C LEU A 299 2.05 10.00 -25.77
N ASN A 300 1.62 11.05 -25.06
CA ASN A 300 0.19 11.44 -25.05
C ASN A 300 -0.30 11.67 -26.49
N LYS A 301 0.48 12.37 -27.30
CA LYS A 301 0.14 12.61 -28.72
C LYS A 301 0.19 11.34 -29.56
N VAL A 302 1.18 10.48 -29.32
CA VAL A 302 1.33 9.20 -30.04
C VAL A 302 0.19 8.25 -29.71
N PHE A 303 -0.35 8.31 -28.49
CA PHE A 303 -1.48 7.50 -28.02
C PHE A 303 -2.81 8.25 -28.13
N HIS A 304 -2.89 9.28 -28.98
CA HIS A 304 -4.12 10.01 -29.28
C HIS A 304 -4.83 10.58 -28.05
N HIS A 305 -4.04 11.04 -27.07
CA HIS A 305 -4.46 11.64 -25.81
C HIS A 305 -5.29 10.72 -24.90
N ILE A 306 -5.31 9.41 -25.11
CA ILE A 306 -6.02 8.49 -24.22
C ILE A 306 -5.43 8.51 -22.80
N THR A 307 -4.15 8.84 -22.64
CA THR A 307 -3.46 8.90 -21.34
C THR A 307 -3.90 10.10 -20.51
N ASP A 308 -4.11 11.26 -21.14
CA ASP A 308 -4.38 12.55 -20.50
C ASP A 308 -5.81 13.09 -20.73
N THR A 309 -6.72 12.24 -21.24
CA THR A 309 -8.16 12.54 -21.38
C THR A 309 -9.07 11.39 -20.96
N HIS A 310 -8.53 10.44 -20.19
CA HIS A 310 -9.22 9.21 -19.81
C HIS A 310 -10.45 9.44 -18.93
N VAL A 311 -10.43 10.44 -18.05
CA VAL A 311 -11.62 10.84 -17.27
C VAL A 311 -12.76 11.25 -18.20
N THR A 312 -12.48 12.08 -19.21
CA THR A 312 -13.47 12.47 -20.23
C THR A 312 -13.91 11.28 -21.06
N HIS A 313 -12.99 10.38 -21.40
CA HIS A 313 -13.27 9.15 -22.13
C HIS A 313 -14.25 8.25 -21.35
N HIS A 314 -14.11 8.08 -20.04
CA HIS A 314 -15.07 7.33 -19.21
C HIS A 314 -16.46 7.98 -19.19
N LEU A 315 -16.51 9.30 -19.10
CA LEU A 315 -17.78 10.04 -19.08
C LEU A 315 -18.48 10.04 -20.45
N PHE A 316 -17.72 10.09 -21.54
CA PHE A 316 -18.22 10.30 -22.90
C PHE A 316 -17.49 9.44 -23.94
N SER A 317 -17.41 8.13 -23.72
CA SER A 317 -16.59 7.21 -24.55
C SER A 317 -16.94 7.16 -26.04
N THR A 318 -18.14 7.57 -26.44
CA THR A 318 -18.53 7.69 -27.86
C THR A 318 -17.95 8.92 -28.57
N MET A 319 -17.26 9.80 -27.84
CA MET A 319 -16.61 10.99 -28.37
C MET A 319 -15.30 10.62 -29.07
N PRO A 320 -15.01 11.14 -30.27
CA PRO A 320 -13.75 10.87 -30.94
C PRO A 320 -12.56 11.49 -30.17
N HIS A 321 -11.48 10.73 -30.03
CA HIS A 321 -10.23 11.16 -29.38
C HIS A 321 -9.70 12.53 -29.82
N TYR A 322 -9.84 12.92 -31.10
CA TYR A 322 -9.32 14.20 -31.61
C TYR A 322 -10.07 15.44 -31.08
N HIS A 323 -11.18 15.26 -30.36
CA HIS A 323 -11.87 16.32 -29.62
C HIS A 323 -11.77 16.16 -28.09
N ALA A 324 -11.15 15.08 -27.61
CA ALA A 324 -11.13 14.75 -26.17
C ALA A 324 -10.44 15.83 -25.33
N MET A 325 -9.32 16.40 -25.81
CA MET A 325 -8.61 17.47 -25.10
C MET A 325 -9.45 18.75 -24.92
N GLU A 326 -10.21 19.12 -25.95
CA GLU A 326 -11.12 20.26 -25.92
C GLU A 326 -12.26 20.00 -24.92
N ALA A 327 -12.85 18.81 -24.96
CA ALA A 327 -13.89 18.40 -24.03
C ALA A 327 -13.40 18.33 -22.58
N THR A 328 -12.21 17.77 -22.32
CA THR A 328 -11.57 17.75 -21.00
C THR A 328 -11.41 19.18 -20.47
N SER A 329 -10.92 20.10 -21.29
CA SER A 329 -10.74 21.50 -20.91
C SER A 329 -12.07 22.18 -20.53
N ALA A 330 -13.16 21.82 -21.21
CA ALA A 330 -14.50 22.37 -20.94
C ALA A 330 -15.12 21.84 -19.63
N ILE A 331 -14.91 20.56 -19.28
CA ILE A 331 -15.54 19.95 -18.10
C ILE A 331 -14.70 20.04 -16.84
N LYS A 332 -13.36 20.16 -16.95
CA LYS A 332 -12.44 20.20 -15.80
C LYS A 332 -12.82 21.26 -14.74
N PRO A 333 -13.25 22.49 -15.08
CA PRO A 333 -13.72 23.45 -14.08
C PRO A 333 -14.98 23.03 -13.32
N ILE A 334 -15.84 22.21 -13.94
CA ILE A 334 -17.09 21.71 -13.33
C ILE A 334 -16.79 20.50 -12.44
N LEU A 335 -15.88 19.63 -12.88
CA LEU A 335 -15.45 18.45 -12.12
C LEU A 335 -14.77 18.85 -10.81
N GLY A 336 -13.97 19.93 -10.81
CA GLY A 336 -13.31 20.45 -9.60
C GLY A 336 -12.46 19.37 -8.92
N GLU A 337 -12.74 19.10 -7.64
CA GLU A 337 -12.03 18.09 -6.83
C GLU A 337 -12.24 16.64 -7.30
N TYR A 338 -13.23 16.37 -8.16
CA TYR A 338 -13.44 15.04 -8.73
C TYR A 338 -12.54 14.75 -9.94
N TYR A 339 -11.85 15.75 -10.48
CA TYR A 339 -10.90 15.55 -11.57
C TYR A 339 -9.49 15.32 -11.01
N HIS A 340 -8.94 14.13 -11.27
CA HIS A 340 -7.58 13.79 -10.87
C HIS A 340 -6.66 13.64 -12.07
N PHE A 341 -5.47 14.22 -11.92
CA PHE A 341 -4.38 14.17 -12.88
C PHE A 341 -3.07 13.95 -12.12
N ASP A 342 -2.24 13.03 -12.60
CA ASP A 342 -0.92 12.78 -12.05
C ASP A 342 0.16 12.90 -13.13
N ASP A 343 1.08 13.84 -12.91
CA ASP A 343 2.22 14.15 -13.77
C ASP A 343 3.48 13.33 -13.45
N THR A 344 3.39 12.40 -12.49
CA THR A 344 4.48 11.49 -12.16
C THR A 344 4.84 10.66 -13.40
N PRO A 345 6.13 10.64 -13.83
CA PRO A 345 6.55 9.85 -14.97
C PRO A 345 6.07 8.39 -14.86
N PHE A 346 5.45 7.86 -15.91
CA PHE A 346 4.71 6.59 -15.87
C PHE A 346 5.51 5.42 -15.26
N TYR A 347 6.82 5.34 -15.48
CA TYR A 347 7.67 4.28 -14.92
C TYR A 347 7.88 4.42 -13.40
N LYS A 348 7.90 5.65 -12.87
CA LYS A 348 7.89 5.91 -11.42
C LYS A 348 6.51 5.64 -10.83
N ALA A 349 5.46 6.02 -11.55
CA ALA A 349 4.08 5.74 -11.15
C ALA A 349 3.84 4.22 -11.06
N LEU A 350 4.30 3.43 -12.05
CA LEU A 350 4.22 1.96 -12.04
C LEU A 350 4.82 1.37 -10.76
N TRP A 351 6.02 1.84 -10.39
CA TRP A 351 6.66 1.38 -9.16
C TRP A 351 5.92 1.83 -7.90
N ARG A 352 5.39 3.06 -7.90
CA ARG A 352 4.58 3.61 -6.81
C ARG A 352 3.32 2.78 -6.62
N GLU A 353 2.52 2.53 -7.66
CA GLU A 353 1.28 1.76 -7.51
C GLU A 353 1.54 0.31 -7.14
N ALA A 354 2.57 -0.33 -7.72
CA ALA A 354 2.96 -1.67 -7.30
C ALA A 354 3.41 -1.73 -5.82
N LYS A 355 3.86 -0.59 -5.27
CA LYS A 355 4.18 -0.46 -3.85
C LYS A 355 2.96 -0.09 -3.01
N GLU A 356 2.06 0.75 -3.48
CA GLU A 356 1.01 1.38 -2.68
C GLU A 356 -0.35 0.68 -2.78
N CYS A 357 -0.58 -0.06 -3.87
CA CYS A 357 -1.89 -0.56 -4.25
C CYS A 357 -1.91 -2.09 -4.33
N LEU A 358 -1.76 -2.75 -3.18
CA LEU A 358 -1.70 -4.22 -3.11
C LEU A 358 -3.07 -4.86 -2.88
N TYR A 359 -3.93 -4.18 -2.11
CA TYR A 359 -5.27 -4.65 -1.78
C TYR A 359 -6.17 -3.47 -1.43
N VAL A 360 -7.48 -3.73 -1.39
CA VAL A 360 -8.46 -2.78 -0.87
C VAL A 360 -8.95 -3.13 0.53
N GLU A 361 -9.14 -2.11 1.37
CA GLU A 361 -9.78 -2.20 2.69
C GLU A 361 -10.92 -1.15 2.80
N PRO A 362 -11.95 -1.38 3.63
CA PRO A 362 -12.99 -0.39 3.90
C PRO A 362 -12.38 0.92 4.42
N ASP A 363 -12.86 2.06 3.90
CA ASP A 363 -12.39 3.38 4.33
C ASP A 363 -12.86 3.68 5.76
N LYS A 364 -11.96 3.50 6.73
CA LYS A 364 -12.25 3.69 8.16
C LYS A 364 -12.49 5.16 8.54
N GLY A 365 -12.14 6.10 7.66
CA GLY A 365 -12.30 7.54 7.90
C GLY A 365 -13.70 8.08 7.64
N ASN A 366 -14.61 7.28 7.08
CA ASN A 366 -15.93 7.76 6.66
C ASN A 366 -17.07 6.85 7.14
N SER A 367 -18.28 7.40 7.30
CA SER A 367 -19.47 6.63 7.72
C SER A 367 -19.95 5.62 6.65
N GLN A 368 -19.44 5.72 5.42
CA GLN A 368 -19.79 4.89 4.27
C GLN A 368 -18.90 3.64 4.18
N ARG A 369 -19.38 2.53 4.76
CA ARG A 369 -18.63 1.26 4.80
C ARG A 369 -18.39 0.63 3.42
N GLY A 370 -19.16 1.03 2.40
CA GLY A 370 -19.07 0.48 1.05
C GLY A 370 -17.96 1.08 0.17
N VAL A 371 -17.27 2.12 0.65
CA VAL A 371 -16.09 2.68 -0.01
C VAL A 371 -14.86 1.91 0.44
N LYS A 372 -14.06 1.45 -0.51
CA LYS A 372 -12.78 0.78 -0.26
C LYS A 372 -11.64 1.49 -0.99
N LEU A 373 -10.48 1.49 -0.37
CA LEU A 373 -9.31 2.20 -0.88
C LEU A 373 -8.13 1.27 -1.03
N GLU A 374 -7.34 1.50 -2.07
CA GLU A 374 -6.10 0.79 -2.27
C GLU A 374 -5.09 1.16 -1.18
N MET A 375 -4.56 0.14 -0.52
CA MET A 375 -3.66 0.29 0.60
C MET A 375 -2.49 -0.68 0.50
N ASN A 376 -1.33 -0.17 0.90
CA ASN A 376 -0.25 -0.97 1.44
C ASN A 376 -0.15 -0.63 2.94
N GLN A 377 0.29 -1.57 3.77
CA GLN A 377 0.44 -1.32 5.21
C GLN A 377 1.41 -0.15 5.44
N ARG A 378 0.86 1.04 5.66
CA ARG A 378 1.57 2.23 6.13
C ARG A 378 1.12 2.45 7.56
N GLY A 379 1.99 2.24 8.52
CA GLY A 379 1.58 2.33 9.93
C GLY A 379 2.73 2.66 10.86
N LEU A 380 2.38 3.48 11.85
CA LEU A 380 2.96 3.39 13.19
C LEU A 380 2.40 2.10 13.80
N ILE A 381 3.27 1.23 14.31
CA ILE A 381 2.95 -0.16 14.62
C ILE A 381 2.76 -0.34 16.13
N TYR A 382 3.69 0.19 16.91
CA TYR A 382 3.71 0.08 18.37
C TYR A 382 4.26 1.37 18.95
N SER A 383 3.75 1.80 20.11
CA SER A 383 4.24 2.97 20.82
C SER A 383 4.14 2.77 22.33
N PHE A 384 5.05 3.38 23.08
CA PHE A 384 4.96 3.44 24.54
C PHE A 384 5.48 4.77 25.10
N VAL A 385 5.13 5.02 26.37
CA VAL A 385 5.77 6.00 27.25
C VAL A 385 6.37 5.30 28.46
N ALA A 386 7.60 5.64 28.84
CA ALA A 386 8.34 5.05 29.96
C ALA A 386 9.02 6.11 30.84
N LYS A 387 9.22 5.84 32.13
CA LYS A 387 10.14 6.59 33.03
C LYS A 387 11.38 5.72 33.25
N GLY A 388 12.54 6.18 32.79
CA GLY A 388 13.73 5.33 32.72
C GLY A 388 13.48 4.06 31.89
N THR A 389 13.51 2.88 32.54
CA THR A 389 13.26 1.57 31.90
C THR A 389 11.88 0.99 32.20
N VAL A 390 11.03 1.72 32.94
CA VAL A 390 9.69 1.27 33.33
C VAL A 390 8.65 1.81 32.35
N VAL A 391 8.03 0.93 31.59
CA VAL A 391 6.93 1.29 30.66
C VAL A 391 5.68 1.63 31.47
N LEU A 392 5.14 2.83 31.26
CA LEU A 392 3.98 3.38 31.97
C LEU A 392 2.66 3.14 31.22
N ALA A 393 2.70 3.24 29.89
CA ALA A 393 1.58 2.98 29.00
C ALA A 393 2.11 2.55 27.63
N GLU A 394 1.42 1.61 26.98
CA GLU A 394 1.76 1.16 25.63
C GLU A 394 0.52 0.98 24.76
N HIS A 395 0.74 0.97 23.45
CA HIS A 395 -0.33 0.68 22.50
C HIS A 395 0.20 0.01 21.23
N THR A 396 -0.54 -1.01 20.76
CA THR A 396 -0.36 -1.62 19.44
C THR A 396 -1.69 -2.17 18.93
N GLU A 397 -1.93 -2.01 17.62
CA GLU A 397 -2.98 -2.74 16.90
C GLU A 397 -2.44 -4.03 16.23
N TYR A 398 -1.15 -4.30 16.43
CA TYR A 398 -0.40 -5.38 15.81
C TYR A 398 0.05 -6.40 16.85
N THR A 399 0.04 -7.64 16.41
CA THR A 399 0.46 -8.84 17.13
C THR A 399 1.88 -9.15 16.69
N GLY A 400 2.80 -9.36 17.64
CA GLY A 400 4.22 -9.53 17.35
C GLY A 400 5.14 -9.29 18.55
N ASN A 401 6.45 -9.31 18.31
CA ASN A 401 7.50 -9.14 19.32
C ASN A 401 8.04 -7.70 19.45
N PHE A 402 7.31 -6.71 18.93
CA PHE A 402 7.71 -5.30 18.96
C PHE A 402 7.90 -4.76 20.38
N SER A 403 7.00 -5.09 21.31
CA SER A 403 7.10 -4.63 22.70
C SER A 403 8.37 -5.15 23.37
N THR A 404 8.66 -6.45 23.22
CA THR A 404 9.88 -7.08 23.74
C THR A 404 11.14 -6.39 23.20
N ILE A 405 11.22 -6.20 21.88
CA ILE A 405 12.39 -5.62 21.23
C ILE A 405 12.54 -4.13 21.59
N ALA A 406 11.43 -3.40 21.66
CA ALA A 406 11.44 -1.99 22.04
C ALA A 406 11.89 -1.79 23.51
N VAL A 407 11.48 -2.68 24.42
CA VAL A 407 11.97 -2.68 25.81
C VAL A 407 13.45 -3.07 25.90
N GLN A 408 13.93 -4.02 25.08
CA GLN A 408 15.37 -4.32 25.01
C GLN A 408 16.18 -3.11 24.52
N CYS A 409 15.66 -2.39 23.52
CA CYS A 409 16.28 -1.16 23.04
C CYS A 409 16.27 -0.06 24.11
N LEU A 410 15.17 0.08 24.85
CA LEU A 410 15.02 1.04 25.96
C LEU A 410 16.13 0.86 27.02
N GLN A 411 16.47 -0.38 27.36
CA GLN A 411 17.49 -0.69 28.37
C GLN A 411 18.92 -0.29 27.97
N LYS A 412 19.16 -0.06 26.68
CA LYS A 412 20.49 0.20 26.11
C LYS A 412 20.56 1.55 25.38
N LEU A 413 19.60 2.44 25.62
CA LEU A 413 19.63 3.80 25.08
C LEU A 413 20.85 4.57 25.62
N PRO A 414 21.64 5.21 24.75
CA PRO A 414 22.80 5.95 25.20
C PRO A 414 22.41 7.33 25.74
N SER A 415 23.20 7.86 26.67
CA SER A 415 22.87 9.08 27.43
C SER A 415 23.23 10.39 26.73
N ASN A 416 23.74 10.35 25.50
CA ASN A 416 24.39 11.49 24.81
C ASN A 416 23.51 12.22 23.78
N SER A 417 22.25 11.84 23.60
CA SER A 417 21.28 12.51 22.73
C SER A 417 19.86 12.28 23.24
N ASN A 418 18.96 13.17 22.86
CA ASN A 418 17.56 13.10 23.23
C ASN A 418 16.70 12.44 22.14
N LYS A 419 17.28 12.11 20.97
CA LYS A 419 16.57 11.49 19.84
C LYS A 419 17.38 10.36 19.23
N TYR A 420 16.80 9.16 19.16
CA TYR A 420 17.44 7.96 18.62
C TYR A 420 16.56 7.20 17.66
N THR A 421 17.19 6.55 16.67
CA THR A 421 16.51 5.61 15.80
C THR A 421 17.32 4.33 15.67
N TYR A 422 16.72 3.18 16.02
CA TYR A 422 17.25 1.86 15.63
C TYR A 422 16.50 1.33 14.40
N SER A 423 17.23 0.80 13.42
CA SER A 423 16.63 0.10 12.26
C SER A 423 16.75 -1.41 12.41
N CYS A 424 15.68 -2.15 12.10
CA CYS A 424 15.64 -3.62 12.10
C CYS A 424 14.57 -4.13 11.13
N ASP A 425 14.92 -5.05 10.22
CA ASP A 425 14.01 -5.77 9.32
C ASP A 425 12.91 -4.90 8.67
N GLY A 426 13.30 -3.75 8.08
CA GLY A 426 12.36 -2.83 7.42
C GLY A 426 11.50 -2.00 8.36
N HIS A 427 11.81 -1.99 9.65
CA HIS A 427 11.17 -1.20 10.69
C HIS A 427 12.16 -0.26 11.38
N THR A 428 11.65 0.83 11.94
CA THR A 428 12.41 1.83 12.68
C THR A 428 11.82 2.00 14.08
N PHE A 429 12.66 1.88 15.10
CA PHE A 429 12.35 2.13 16.51
C PHE A 429 12.85 3.53 16.83
N ASN A 430 11.94 4.48 16.96
CA ASN A 430 12.26 5.89 17.15
C ASN A 430 11.99 6.27 18.60
N PHE A 431 12.97 6.88 19.26
CA PHE A 431 12.93 7.28 20.66
C PHE A 431 13.11 8.78 20.80
N LEU A 432 12.34 9.38 21.71
CA LEU A 432 12.46 10.75 22.16
C LEU A 432 12.57 10.74 23.69
N ILE A 433 13.63 11.36 24.23
CA ILE A 433 13.91 11.43 25.66
C ILE A 433 13.71 12.88 26.11
N ASP A 434 12.92 13.08 27.16
CA ASP A 434 12.59 14.40 27.72
C ASP A 434 12.31 14.27 29.23
N ASP A 435 13.00 15.05 30.07
CA ASP A 435 12.83 15.11 31.53
C ASP A 435 12.72 13.73 32.24
N GLY A 436 13.56 12.77 31.85
CA GLY A 436 13.59 11.42 32.45
C GLY A 436 12.52 10.45 31.91
N PHE A 437 11.66 10.92 31.01
CA PHE A 437 10.69 10.12 30.27
C PHE A 437 11.21 9.76 28.88
N VAL A 438 10.81 8.58 28.39
CA VAL A 438 11.14 8.06 27.08
C VAL A 438 9.86 7.76 26.32
N PHE A 439 9.73 8.35 25.15
CA PHE A 439 8.63 8.14 24.21
C PHE A 439 9.15 7.34 23.03
N LEU A 440 8.47 6.24 22.69
CA LEU A 440 8.86 5.39 21.57
C LEU A 440 7.73 5.21 20.56
N VAL A 441 8.09 5.16 19.29
CA VAL A 441 7.24 4.63 18.23
C VAL A 441 8.03 3.73 17.28
N VAL A 442 7.49 2.54 17.02
CA VAL A 442 7.91 1.65 15.95
C VAL A 442 7.12 2.01 14.71
N ALA A 443 7.81 2.29 13.62
CA ALA A 443 7.21 2.60 12.34
C ALA A 443 7.82 1.72 11.24
N ASP A 444 7.03 1.39 10.24
CA ASP A 444 7.58 0.86 8.98
C ASP A 444 8.60 1.87 8.41
N GLU A 445 9.76 1.40 7.96
CA GLU A 445 10.84 2.26 7.48
C GLU A 445 10.40 3.15 6.31
N SER A 446 9.40 2.72 5.53
CA SER A 446 8.84 3.51 4.43
C SER A 446 8.07 4.75 4.87
N VAL A 447 7.69 4.86 6.14
CA VAL A 447 7.06 6.05 6.75
C VAL A 447 8.05 7.22 6.82
N GLY A 448 9.37 6.94 6.76
CA GLY A 448 10.40 7.94 6.94
C GLY A 448 10.49 8.45 8.39
N ARG A 449 11.37 9.42 8.64
CA ARG A 449 11.71 9.86 10.02
C ARG A 449 10.87 11.04 10.52
N SER A 450 10.35 11.87 9.63
CA SER A 450 9.58 13.05 10.00
C SER A 450 8.32 12.69 10.78
N VAL A 451 7.53 11.75 10.27
CA VAL A 451 6.24 11.37 10.84
C VAL A 451 6.39 10.74 12.25
N PRO A 452 7.30 9.76 12.49
CA PRO A 452 7.55 9.22 13.82
C PRO A 452 7.91 10.29 14.84
N PHE A 453 8.82 11.22 14.52
CA PHE A 453 9.23 12.25 15.48
C PHE A 453 8.17 13.33 15.69
N VAL A 454 7.36 13.67 14.68
CA VAL A 454 6.20 14.56 14.89
C VAL A 454 5.18 13.89 15.80
N PHE A 455 4.92 12.60 15.61
CA PHE A 455 4.08 11.81 16.52
C PHE A 455 4.62 11.84 17.95
N LEU A 456 5.91 11.52 18.15
CA LEU A 456 6.54 11.49 19.47
C LEU A 456 6.45 12.84 20.19
N GLU A 457 6.67 13.95 19.49
CA GLU A 457 6.54 15.28 20.08
C GLU A 457 5.09 15.58 20.49
N ARG A 458 4.09 15.18 19.69
CA ARG A 458 2.67 15.35 20.05
C ARG A 458 2.29 14.55 21.29
N VAL A 459 2.75 13.30 21.35
CA VAL A 459 2.53 12.43 22.52
C VAL A 459 3.18 13.02 23.75
N LYS A 460 4.42 13.51 23.64
CA LYS A 460 5.13 14.19 24.72
C LYS A 460 4.37 15.42 25.20
N ASP A 461 3.96 16.30 24.29
CA ASP A 461 3.24 17.54 24.63
C ASP A 461 1.90 17.23 25.35
N ASP A 462 1.17 16.20 24.92
CA ASP A 462 -0.06 15.74 25.59
C ASP A 462 0.24 15.08 26.95
N PHE A 463 1.28 14.27 27.04
CA PHE A 463 1.70 13.64 28.30
C PHE A 463 2.09 14.68 29.34
N VAL A 464 2.93 15.65 28.98
CA VAL A 464 3.34 16.75 29.86
C VAL A 464 2.16 17.63 30.23
N LYS A 465 1.21 17.87 29.31
CA LYS A 465 0.00 18.64 29.61
C LYS A 465 -0.88 17.93 30.67
N ARG A 466 -0.99 16.60 30.60
CA ARG A 466 -1.82 15.82 31.53
C ARG A 466 -1.13 15.57 32.88
N TYR A 467 0.16 15.28 32.86
CA TYR A 467 0.90 14.77 34.03
C TYR A 467 2.01 15.70 34.53
N GLY A 468 2.28 16.83 33.87
CA GLY A 468 3.37 17.76 34.21
C GLY A 468 3.30 18.37 35.60
N ALA A 469 2.10 18.49 36.19
CA ALA A 469 1.95 18.93 37.58
C ALA A 469 2.44 17.85 38.57
N SER A 470 2.16 16.58 38.31
CA SER A 470 2.63 15.45 39.12
C SER A 470 4.14 15.24 39.01
N ILE A 471 4.71 15.48 37.83
CA ILE A 471 6.16 15.38 37.58
C ILE A 471 6.96 16.38 38.43
N LYS A 472 6.45 17.60 38.61
CA LYS A 472 7.13 18.64 39.41
C LYS A 472 7.09 18.38 40.91
N ASN A 473 6.03 17.73 41.41
CA ASN A 473 5.91 17.38 42.84
C ASN A 473 6.81 16.21 43.23
N ASP A 474 7.08 15.27 42.31
CA ASP A 474 8.00 14.14 42.49
C ASP A 474 9.49 14.56 42.58
N SER A 475 9.80 15.82 42.25
CA SER A 475 11.15 16.39 42.24
C SER A 475 11.50 17.19 43.50
N ALA A 476 10.52 17.51 44.35
CA ALA A 476 10.70 18.35 45.52
C ALA A 476 10.81 17.48 46.79
N HIS A 477 12.03 17.12 47.16
CA HIS A 477 12.33 16.64 48.52
C HIS A 477 12.93 17.83 49.29
N PRO A 478 12.17 18.56 50.11
CA PRO A 478 12.76 19.40 51.14
C PRO A 478 13.33 18.46 52.21
N LEU A 479 14.56 18.75 52.61
CA LEU A 479 15.24 18.35 53.84
C LEU A 479 14.41 17.45 54.79
N ALA A 480 14.90 16.22 54.95
CA ALA A 480 14.58 15.42 56.14
C ALA A 480 15.13 16.18 57.35
N ASP A 481 14.23 16.88 58.06
CA ASP A 481 14.39 17.14 59.48
C ASP A 481 13.44 16.21 60.24
N ASP A 482 13.95 15.74 61.36
CA ASP A 482 13.52 14.60 62.16
C ASP A 482 12.07 14.66 62.68
N ASP A 483 11.58 13.45 62.98
CA ASP A 483 10.44 13.13 63.84
C ASP A 483 9.04 13.45 63.29
N ASP A 484 8.41 12.48 62.62
CA ASP A 484 7.02 12.10 62.90
C ASP A 484 6.68 10.74 62.25
N ASP A 485 6.32 9.78 63.09
CA ASP A 485 5.78 8.45 62.75
C ASP A 485 4.35 8.60 62.18
N ASP A 486 4.21 8.90 60.88
CA ASP A 486 3.00 8.65 60.09
C ASP A 486 3.39 8.42 58.62
N ASP A 487 3.91 7.22 58.34
CA ASP A 487 4.22 6.70 57.00
C ASP A 487 2.92 6.43 56.19
N ASP A 488 2.27 7.49 55.71
CA ASP A 488 1.29 7.38 54.63
C ASP A 488 2.04 7.25 53.29
N LEU A 489 2.07 6.01 52.77
CA LEU A 489 2.62 5.62 51.47
C LEU A 489 2.21 6.58 50.33
N PHE A 490 3.06 7.56 50.01
CA PHE A 490 3.02 8.23 48.71
C PHE A 490 3.62 7.28 47.66
N GLU A 491 2.77 6.47 47.02
CA GLU A 491 3.17 5.67 45.85
C GLU A 491 3.63 6.61 44.71
N ASP A 492 4.93 6.55 44.34
CA ASP A 492 5.44 7.15 43.10
C ASP A 492 4.67 6.52 41.92
N ARG A 493 3.67 7.27 41.41
CA ARG A 493 2.77 6.87 40.34
C ARG A 493 3.51 6.42 39.06
N PHE A 494 4.75 6.87 38.88
CA PHE A 494 5.58 6.57 37.72
C PHE A 494 6.61 5.45 37.95
N SER A 495 6.63 4.85 39.14
CA SER A 495 7.47 3.67 39.44
C SER A 495 6.76 2.34 39.14
N ILE A 496 5.45 2.36 38.86
CA ILE A 496 4.63 1.18 38.60
C ILE A 496 4.46 0.96 37.09
N ALA A 497 4.88 -0.22 36.60
CA ALA A 497 4.73 -0.59 35.20
C ALA A 497 3.25 -0.67 34.79
N TYR A 498 2.92 -0.15 33.61
CA TYR A 498 1.57 -0.14 33.02
C TYR A 498 0.49 0.60 33.83
N ASN A 499 0.87 1.39 34.83
CA ASN A 499 -0.07 2.10 35.69
C ASN A 499 -0.94 3.12 34.92
N LEU A 500 -0.42 3.68 33.83
CA LEU A 500 -1.11 4.67 32.99
C LEU A 500 -1.76 4.06 31.76
N ASP A 501 -1.71 2.74 31.57
CA ASP A 501 -2.13 2.09 30.33
C ASP A 501 -3.61 2.31 30.01
N ARG A 502 -4.46 2.26 31.04
CA ARG A 502 -5.91 2.53 30.92
C ARG A 502 -6.23 3.97 30.53
N GLU A 503 -5.41 4.93 30.96
CA GLU A 503 -5.67 6.36 30.75
C GLU A 503 -5.00 6.89 29.47
N PHE A 504 -3.77 6.45 29.21
CA PHE A 504 -2.91 7.01 28.17
C PHE A 504 -2.72 6.06 26.97
N GLY A 505 -2.95 4.75 27.11
CA GLY A 505 -2.97 3.81 25.99
C GLY A 505 -3.97 4.19 24.88
N PRO A 506 -5.22 4.59 25.21
CA PRO A 506 -6.17 5.11 24.21
C PRO A 506 -5.71 6.42 23.54
N ALA A 507 -5.00 7.29 24.27
CA ALA A 507 -4.46 8.53 23.73
C ALA A 507 -3.33 8.24 22.72
N LEU A 508 -2.45 7.27 23.01
CA LEU A 508 -1.43 6.81 22.06
C LEU A 508 -2.08 6.33 20.75
N LYS A 509 -3.15 5.53 20.84
CA LYS A 509 -3.92 5.09 19.67
C LYS A 509 -4.45 6.27 18.84
N GLU A 510 -5.07 7.24 19.51
CA GLU A 510 -5.65 8.41 18.85
C GLU A 510 -4.58 9.22 18.11
N HIS A 511 -3.43 9.49 18.74
CA HIS A 511 -2.31 10.17 18.09
C HIS A 511 -1.74 9.36 16.92
N MET A 512 -1.64 8.02 17.05
CA MET A 512 -1.15 7.17 15.97
C MET A 512 -2.06 7.25 14.74
N GLN A 513 -3.38 7.18 14.96
CA GLN A 513 -4.38 7.32 13.89
C GLN A 513 -4.41 8.72 13.29
N TYR A 514 -4.30 9.76 14.13
CA TYR A 514 -4.27 11.16 13.68
C TYR A 514 -3.12 11.41 12.71
N CYS A 515 -1.91 10.98 13.07
CA CYS A 515 -0.71 11.17 12.25
C CYS A 515 -0.79 10.44 10.90
N LEU A 516 -1.49 9.30 10.84
CA LEU A 516 -1.71 8.57 9.59
C LEU A 516 -2.81 9.19 8.72
N ASN A 517 -3.83 9.79 9.34
CA ASN A 517 -4.99 10.35 8.63
C ASN A 517 -4.78 11.80 8.15
N HIS A 518 -3.78 12.52 8.66
CA HIS A 518 -3.51 13.93 8.33
C HIS A 518 -2.09 14.17 7.77
N PRO A 519 -1.67 13.49 6.69
CA PRO A 519 -0.28 13.55 6.20
C PRO A 519 0.17 14.95 5.79
N GLU A 520 -0.72 15.79 5.25
CA GLU A 520 -0.39 17.15 4.84
C GLU A 520 -0.08 18.08 6.02
N GLU A 521 -0.86 17.98 7.09
CA GLU A 521 -0.64 18.75 8.32
C GLU A 521 0.65 18.29 8.99
N ILE A 522 0.87 16.97 9.07
CA ILE A 522 2.10 16.40 9.61
C ILE A 522 3.32 16.82 8.79
N SER A 523 3.21 16.90 7.47
CA SER A 523 4.29 17.39 6.60
C SER A 523 4.59 18.87 6.84
N LYS A 524 3.56 19.73 6.97
CA LYS A 524 3.72 21.15 7.33
C LYS A 524 4.33 21.32 8.72
N LEU A 525 3.84 20.59 9.72
CA LEU A 525 4.37 20.59 11.08
C LEU A 525 5.81 20.09 11.11
N SER A 526 6.15 19.06 10.32
CA SER A 526 7.51 18.57 10.19
C SER A 526 8.43 19.61 9.58
N LYS A 527 8.00 20.32 8.52
CA LYS A 527 8.80 21.39 7.90
C LYS A 527 9.01 22.56 8.85
N LEU A 528 7.97 22.98 9.58
CA LEU A 528 8.04 24.04 10.59
C LEU A 528 8.96 23.64 11.75
N LYS A 529 8.80 22.43 12.29
CA LYS A 529 9.67 21.92 13.36
C LYS A 529 11.10 21.66 12.89
N ALA A 530 11.33 21.27 11.64
CA ALA A 530 12.70 21.12 11.09
C ALA A 530 13.43 22.47 10.91
N GLN A 531 12.69 23.59 10.78
CA GLN A 531 13.27 24.94 10.81
C GLN A 531 13.61 25.41 12.22
N ILE A 532 12.95 24.87 13.25
CA ILE A 532 13.10 25.25 14.67
C ILE A 532 14.03 24.27 15.42
N THR A 533 14.13 23.03 14.98
CA THR A 533 14.86 21.94 15.63
C THR A 533 15.88 21.37 14.65
N GLU A 534 17.17 21.54 14.96
CA GLU A 534 18.26 21.09 14.11
C GLU A 534 18.18 19.54 13.94
N VAL A 535 17.78 19.07 12.76
CA VAL A 535 17.69 17.62 12.42
C VAL A 535 19.07 16.92 12.47
N LYS A 536 20.15 17.63 12.80
CA LYS A 536 21.52 17.11 12.91
C LYS A 536 21.80 16.21 14.13
N GLY A 537 20.89 16.12 15.10
CA GLY A 537 21.16 15.41 16.37
C GLY A 537 20.66 13.96 16.48
N ILE A 538 19.99 13.41 15.46
CA ILE A 538 19.40 12.05 15.54
C ILE A 538 20.49 11.01 15.25
N MET A 539 20.90 10.27 16.28
CA MET A 539 21.82 9.15 16.10
C MET A 539 21.07 7.92 15.60
N MET A 540 21.63 7.28 14.56
CA MET A 540 21.07 6.09 13.93
C MET A 540 22.03 4.92 14.08
N ASP A 541 21.51 3.80 14.56
CA ASP A 541 22.25 2.55 14.66
C ASP A 541 21.40 1.36 14.23
N ASN A 542 22.07 0.27 13.88
CA ASN A 542 21.40 -1.01 13.67
C ASN A 542 21.11 -1.64 15.03
N ILE A 543 19.92 -2.22 15.19
CA ILE A 543 19.50 -2.91 16.40
C ILE A 543 20.45 -4.05 16.80
N GLU A 544 21.17 -4.63 15.83
CA GLU A 544 22.15 -5.70 16.06
C GLU A 544 23.30 -5.28 16.97
N LYS A 545 23.58 -3.98 17.10
CA LYS A 545 24.57 -3.47 18.08
C LYS A 545 24.04 -3.53 19.52
N VAL A 546 22.73 -3.62 19.67
CA VAL A 546 21.99 -3.55 20.93
C VAL A 546 21.54 -4.94 21.36
N LEU A 547 21.36 -5.88 20.44
CA LEU A 547 21.08 -7.29 20.74
C LEU A 547 22.39 -8.06 20.99
N ASP A 548 22.45 -8.86 22.06
CA ASP A 548 23.67 -9.61 22.40
C ASP A 548 23.97 -10.70 21.34
N ARG A 549 25.26 -10.98 21.08
CA ARG A 549 25.73 -12.03 20.15
C ARG A 549 25.21 -13.42 20.58
N GLY A 550 23.98 -13.74 20.21
CA GLY A 550 23.27 -14.98 20.57
C GLY A 550 21.75 -14.87 20.46
N GLU A 551 21.18 -13.66 20.57
CA GLU A 551 19.74 -13.40 20.45
C GLU A 551 19.41 -12.75 19.09
N LYS A 552 19.50 -13.52 18.00
CA LYS A 552 18.96 -13.04 16.72
C LYS A 552 17.44 -13.19 16.74
N ILE A 553 16.74 -12.12 17.13
CA ILE A 553 15.28 -12.08 17.16
C ILE A 553 14.80 -11.51 15.82
N GLU A 554 14.25 -12.36 14.95
CA GLU A 554 13.56 -11.89 13.74
C GLU A 554 12.25 -11.18 14.14
N LEU A 555 11.95 -10.05 13.52
CA LEU A 555 10.69 -9.34 13.74
C LEU A 555 9.53 -10.11 13.10
N LEU A 556 8.56 -10.53 13.91
CA LEU A 556 7.37 -11.27 13.45
C LEU A 556 6.10 -10.45 13.72
N VAL A 557 5.30 -10.26 12.68
CA VAL A 557 4.03 -9.49 12.73
C VAL A 557 2.90 -10.37 12.24
N ASP A 558 1.83 -10.55 13.03
CA ASP A 558 0.75 -11.42 12.56
C ASP A 558 -0.70 -11.20 13.02
N LYS A 559 -1.23 -10.06 13.46
CA LYS A 559 -2.70 -9.77 13.75
C LYS A 559 -3.68 -10.83 14.35
N THR A 560 -3.34 -12.09 14.55
CA THR A 560 -4.22 -13.26 14.75
C THR A 560 -3.79 -14.09 15.95
N GLU A 561 -2.62 -13.79 16.54
CA GLU A 561 -2.10 -14.47 17.73
C GLU A 561 -1.67 -13.42 18.77
N ASN A 562 -2.58 -13.07 19.69
CA ASN A 562 -2.31 -12.08 20.75
C ASN A 562 -2.08 -12.73 22.12
N LEU A 563 -2.76 -13.84 22.41
CA LEU A 563 -2.73 -14.47 23.74
C LEU A 563 -1.47 -15.29 24.01
N GLN A 564 -0.92 -15.95 23.00
CA GLN A 564 0.19 -16.90 23.19
C GLN A 564 1.52 -16.19 23.48
N PHE A 565 1.80 -15.07 22.80
CA PHE A 565 3.03 -14.30 23.01
C PHE A 565 3.02 -13.46 24.29
N GLN A 566 1.88 -12.87 24.66
CA GLN A 566 1.74 -12.14 25.93
C GLN A 566 1.91 -13.07 27.14
N ALA A 567 1.35 -14.29 27.07
CA ALA A 567 1.51 -15.29 28.12
C ALA A 567 2.98 -15.73 28.29
N ASP A 568 3.71 -15.92 27.19
CA ASP A 568 5.11 -16.35 27.22
C ASP A 568 6.05 -15.26 27.75
N SER A 569 5.83 -14.00 27.36
CA SER A 569 6.58 -12.84 27.86
C SER A 569 6.34 -12.62 29.37
N PHE A 570 5.08 -12.65 29.80
CA PHE A 570 4.71 -12.56 31.22
C PHE A 570 5.33 -13.69 32.04
N GLN A 571 5.36 -14.92 31.52
CA GLN A 571 5.98 -16.05 32.20
C GLN A 571 7.50 -15.88 32.35
N ARG A 572 8.19 -15.30 31.35
CA ARG A 572 9.64 -15.03 31.41
C ARG A 572 9.98 -13.91 32.37
N GLN A 573 9.26 -12.79 32.33
CA GLN A 573 9.45 -11.67 33.25
C GLN A 573 9.13 -12.07 34.70
N GLY A 574 8.06 -12.84 34.91
CA GLY A 574 7.72 -13.40 36.22
C GLY A 574 8.80 -14.33 36.79
N ARG A 575 9.46 -15.13 35.95
CA ARG A 575 10.60 -15.98 36.39
C ARG A 575 11.84 -15.16 36.76
N GLN A 576 12.14 -14.09 36.03
CA GLN A 576 13.26 -13.19 36.36
C GLN A 576 13.00 -12.43 37.66
N LEU A 577 11.81 -11.88 37.86
CA LEU A 577 11.43 -11.19 39.10
C LEU A 577 11.49 -12.15 40.30
N ARG A 578 10.97 -13.37 40.15
CA ARG A 578 11.03 -14.40 41.20
C ARG A 578 12.47 -14.76 41.58
N ARG A 579 13.40 -14.82 40.61
CA ARG A 579 14.83 -15.05 40.88
C ARG A 579 15.47 -13.87 41.61
N LYS A 580 15.14 -12.63 41.22
CA LYS A 580 15.65 -11.42 41.88
C LYS A 580 15.15 -11.32 43.33
N MET A 581 13.86 -11.57 43.56
CA MET A 581 13.27 -11.64 44.91
C MET A 581 13.85 -12.77 45.75
N TRP A 582 14.13 -13.93 45.13
CA TRP A 582 14.78 -15.05 45.83
C TRP A 582 16.21 -14.70 46.27
N LEU A 583 16.99 -14.03 45.42
CA LEU A 583 18.34 -13.57 45.74
C LEU A 583 18.33 -12.50 46.84
N GLN A 584 17.40 -11.54 46.79
CA GLN A 584 17.24 -10.52 47.84
C GLN A 584 16.84 -11.16 49.18
N ASN A 585 15.91 -12.12 49.17
CA ASN A 585 15.54 -12.87 50.37
C ASN A 585 16.69 -13.73 50.91
N LEU A 586 17.52 -14.30 50.03
CA LEU A 586 18.71 -15.05 50.43
C LEU A 586 19.76 -14.13 51.08
N GLN A 587 19.97 -12.94 50.52
CA GLN A 587 20.85 -11.92 51.10
C GLN A 587 20.36 -11.47 52.49
N LEU A 588 19.06 -11.20 52.65
CA LEU A 588 18.47 -10.87 53.96
C LEU A 588 18.65 -12.01 54.98
N LYS A 589 18.43 -13.26 54.58
CA LYS A 589 18.66 -14.44 55.45
C LYS A 589 20.13 -14.63 55.82
N LEU A 590 21.05 -14.37 54.90
CA LEU A 590 22.49 -14.41 55.16
C LEU A 590 22.92 -13.31 56.13
N MET A 591 22.40 -12.08 55.98
CA MET A 591 22.65 -11.00 56.93
C MET A 591 22.08 -11.32 58.32
N ALA A 592 20.88 -11.88 58.40
CA ALA A 592 20.30 -12.32 59.68
C ALA A 592 21.10 -13.46 60.35
N LEU A 593 21.66 -14.38 59.57
CA LEU A 593 22.53 -15.46 60.08
C LEU A 593 23.91 -14.96 60.53
N LEU A 594 24.42 -13.90 59.91
CA LEU A 594 25.69 -13.26 60.30
C LEU A 594 25.53 -12.38 61.54
N ASN A 595 24.37 -11.74 61.73
CA ASN A 595 24.04 -10.95 62.92
C ASN A 595 23.52 -11.81 64.09
N GLY A 596 23.00 -13.02 63.82
CA GLY A 596 22.48 -13.94 64.84
C GLY A 596 23.53 -14.72 65.64
N LYS A 597 24.83 -14.41 65.50
CA LYS A 597 25.93 -15.07 66.23
C LYS A 597 26.51 -14.24 67.39
N SER A 598 25.99 -13.04 67.69
CA SER A 598 26.53 -12.18 68.75
C SER A 598 25.75 -12.18 70.07
N GLU A 599 24.67 -12.96 70.23
CA GLU A 599 23.89 -12.96 71.48
C GLU A 599 23.46 -14.38 71.89
N ILE A 600 24.40 -15.21 72.35
CA ILE A 600 24.07 -16.32 73.26
C ILE A 600 25.17 -16.40 74.34
N SER A 601 25.08 -15.52 75.34
CA SER A 601 25.65 -15.76 76.67
C SER A 601 24.71 -15.19 77.73
N HIS A 602 24.33 -16.04 78.69
CA HIS A 602 23.54 -15.82 79.90
C HIS A 602 22.03 -16.09 79.85
N GLY A 603 21.59 -16.92 80.81
CA GLY A 603 20.28 -16.79 81.45
C GLY A 603 19.41 -18.02 81.39
N ALA A 604 19.38 -18.79 82.48
CA ALA A 604 18.52 -19.93 82.70
C ALA A 604 17.06 -19.53 83.04
N VAL A 605 16.22 -20.58 83.14
CA VAL A 605 14.98 -20.73 83.96
C VAL A 605 13.65 -20.79 83.17
N GLY A 606 13.00 -21.97 83.25
CA GLY A 606 11.60 -22.06 83.72
C GLY A 606 10.48 -22.43 82.73
N GLU A 607 9.89 -23.61 82.97
CA GLU A 607 8.44 -23.96 82.82
C GLU A 607 7.82 -24.10 81.41
N HIS A 608 6.78 -24.88 81.13
CA HIS A 608 6.24 -26.20 81.52
C HIS A 608 4.96 -26.38 80.64
N PHE A 609 4.76 -27.55 79.99
CA PHE A 609 3.46 -28.11 79.47
C PHE A 609 2.71 -27.31 78.38
N THR A 610 1.97 -27.87 77.40
CA THR A 610 1.24 -29.15 77.26
C THR A 610 1.04 -29.48 75.77
N ASP A 611 0.77 -30.76 75.52
CA ASP A 611 0.61 -31.48 74.26
C ASP A 611 -0.87 -31.67 73.86
N ASN A 612 -1.09 -32.04 72.59
CA ASN A 612 -2.22 -32.80 72.00
C ASN A 612 -3.59 -32.15 71.65
N GLY A 613 -3.93 -32.21 70.35
CA GLY A 613 -4.72 -33.34 69.83
C GLY A 613 -6.18 -33.14 69.32
N LEU A 614 -6.35 -33.39 68.00
CA LEU A 614 -7.32 -34.31 67.36
C LEU A 614 -8.79 -33.94 66.97
N ALA A 615 -9.13 -34.47 65.78
CA ALA A 615 -10.40 -35.03 65.27
C ALA A 615 -11.38 -34.10 64.52
N SER A 616 -12.17 -34.50 63.50
CA SER A 616 -12.20 -35.63 62.54
C SER A 616 -13.38 -35.43 61.54
N ARG A 617 -13.35 -36.16 60.41
CA ARG A 617 -14.46 -36.73 59.58
C ARG A 617 -15.17 -35.93 58.46
N GLY A 618 -15.22 -36.55 57.26
CA GLY A 618 -16.40 -36.56 56.37
C GLY A 618 -16.14 -36.70 54.85
N ASP A 619 -16.17 -37.93 54.30
CA ASP A 619 -15.99 -38.31 52.89
C ASP A 619 -17.19 -38.05 51.94
N ARG A 620 -16.89 -37.85 50.63
CA ARG A 620 -17.38 -38.54 49.38
C ARG A 620 -17.42 -37.56 48.18
N LEU A 621 -16.54 -37.70 47.16
CA LEU A 621 -16.55 -38.59 45.97
C LEU A 621 -17.43 -38.10 44.80
N TYR A 622 -16.80 -37.78 43.64
CA TYR A 622 -16.99 -38.46 42.35
C TYR A 622 -15.86 -38.12 41.36
N VAL A 623 -15.35 -39.15 40.68
CA VAL A 623 -14.26 -39.20 39.70
C VAL A 623 -14.81 -39.77 38.39
N CYS A 624 -14.34 -39.28 37.24
CA CYS A 624 -14.19 -40.03 35.97
C CYS A 624 -13.48 -39.13 34.94
N SER A 625 -12.60 -39.52 34.02
CA SER A 625 -11.65 -40.64 33.82
C SER A 625 -10.83 -40.24 32.58
N MET A 626 -9.54 -40.56 32.56
CA MET A 626 -8.68 -40.52 31.36
C MET A 626 -9.05 -41.64 30.38
N ASN A 627 -8.77 -41.45 29.08
CA ASN A 627 -8.13 -42.49 28.27
C ASN A 627 -7.45 -41.95 27.00
N LYS A 628 -6.33 -42.61 26.66
CA LYS A 628 -5.39 -42.41 25.54
C LYS A 628 -5.58 -43.52 24.49
N MET A 629 -4.92 -43.36 23.32
CA MET A 629 -4.63 -44.31 22.20
C MET A 629 -5.50 -44.12 20.94
N VAL A 630 -5.04 -44.22 19.68
CA VAL A 630 -3.76 -44.60 19.04
C VAL A 630 -3.76 -44.14 17.56
N LEU A 631 -2.56 -44.15 16.96
CA LEU A 631 -2.11 -43.94 15.56
C LEU A 631 -2.98 -44.36 14.35
N THR A 632 -2.69 -43.63 13.24
CA THR A 632 -2.62 -44.01 11.80
C THR A 632 -3.87 -44.37 11.01
N ALA A 633 -4.20 -43.50 10.03
CA ALA A 633 -4.13 -43.75 8.58
C ALA A 633 -3.99 -42.42 7.85
#